data_AF-W7V2R2-F1
#
_entry.id   AF-W7V2R2-F1
#
_cell.length_a   1.000
_cell.length_b   1.000
_cell.length_c   1.000
_cell.angle_alpha   90.00
_cell.angle_beta   90.00
_cell.angle_gamma   90.00
#
_symmetry.space_group_name_H-M   'P 1'
#
loop_
_entity.id
_entity.type
_entity.pdbx_description
1 polymer ?
#
loop_
_entity_poly.entity_id
_entity_poly.type
_entity_poly.pdbx_seq_one_letter_code
_entity_poly.pdbx_strand_id
1 'polypeptide(L)'
;MEEKKKSPLKTIIIVLVILAVLAAVGFWMLCEMLRMTTGSKVSTRNATAQTFLKAVSAQVEDVYKENGKKIPADKEYIVRGRGNVNEPCELLDESMTNQYIDDHSIYWVVKFKDGKACEAWSAKRPIKDSELRYYSRSELIAESNKHPLRQEKLILGYFSAAEGSTAPN
;
A
#
# COMPACT_ATOMS: atom_id res chain seq x y z
N MET A 1 24.92 -31.60 57.20
CA MET A 1 24.71 -31.03 55.85
C MET A 1 23.59 -30.02 55.97
N GLU A 2 23.91 -28.72 56.01
CA GLU A 2 22.87 -27.69 55.97
C GLU A 2 22.28 -27.64 54.56
N GLU A 3 21.01 -28.02 54.40
CA GLU A 3 20.25 -27.73 53.19
C GLU A 3 20.11 -26.21 53.08
N LYS A 4 20.86 -25.61 52.15
CA LYS A 4 20.65 -24.21 51.74
C LYS A 4 19.22 -24.08 51.20
N LYS A 5 18.30 -23.61 52.06
CA LYS A 5 16.93 -23.25 51.68
C LYS A 5 17.00 -22.24 50.52
N LYS A 6 16.69 -22.69 49.30
CA LYS A 6 16.67 -21.81 48.12
C LYS A 6 15.72 -20.66 48.40
N SER A 7 16.24 -19.43 48.42
CA SER A 7 15.43 -18.24 48.69
C SER A 7 14.31 -18.16 47.64
N PRO A 8 13.03 -18.08 48.05
CA PRO A 8 11.89 -18.05 47.13
C PRO A 8 11.99 -16.89 46.14
N LEU A 9 12.66 -15.79 46.54
CA LEU A 9 12.95 -14.65 45.68
C LEU A 9 13.82 -15.03 44.47
N LYS A 10 14.84 -15.88 44.65
CA LYS A 10 15.71 -16.32 43.54
C LYS A 10 14.92 -17.17 42.53
N THR A 11 14.02 -18.01 43.02
CA THR A 11 13.14 -18.81 42.16
C THR A 11 12.18 -17.92 41.36
N ILE A 12 11.57 -16.91 41.99
CA ILE A 12 10.68 -15.96 41.31
C ILE A 12 11.43 -15.17 40.23
N ILE A 13 12.64 -14.68 40.52
CA ILE A 13 13.46 -13.97 39.53
C ILE A 13 13.77 -14.85 38.33
N ILE A 14 14.16 -16.11 38.55
CA ILE A 14 14.42 -17.07 37.46
C ILE A 14 13.17 -17.26 36.60
N VAL A 15 12.00 -17.43 37.22
CA VAL A 15 10.72 -17.57 36.49
C VAL A 15 10.42 -16.32 35.66
N LEU A 16 10.60 -15.12 36.21
CA LEU A 16 10.39 -13.87 35.47
C LEU A 16 11.34 -13.72 34.28
N VAL A 17 12.61 -14.09 34.44
CA VAL A 17 13.60 -14.08 33.35
C VAL A 17 13.18 -15.06 32.25
N ILE A 18 12.76 -16.28 32.60
CA ILE A 18 12.29 -17.28 31.62
C ILE A 18 11.07 -16.74 30.86
N LEU A 19 10.09 -16.15 31.57
CA LEU A 19 8.90 -15.57 30.94
C LEU A 19 9.26 -14.41 29.99
N ALA A 20 10.20 -13.55 30.38
CA ALA A 20 10.68 -12.47 29.52
C ALA A 20 11.37 -13.00 28.25
N VAL A 21 12.19 -14.05 28.37
CA VAL A 21 12.84 -14.69 27.22
C VAL A 21 11.79 -15.33 26.31
N LEU A 22 10.82 -16.06 26.86
CA LEU A 22 9.73 -16.66 26.07
C LEU A 22 8.90 -15.60 25.34
N ALA A 23 8.60 -14.48 26.00
CA ALA A 23 7.89 -13.36 25.39
C ALA A 23 8.71 -12.72 24.25
N ALA A 24 10.01 -12.54 24.43
CA ALA A 24 10.90 -12.00 23.40
C ALA A 24 10.99 -12.93 22.18
N VAL A 25 11.14 -14.24 22.39
CA VAL A 25 11.19 -15.25 21.32
C VAL A 25 9.85 -15.33 20.60
N GLY A 26 8.73 -15.33 21.33
CA GLY A 26 7.38 -15.30 20.74
C GLY A 26 7.14 -14.05 19.91
N PHE A 27 7.56 -12.88 20.40
CA PHE A 27 7.46 -11.62 19.67
C PHE A 27 8.31 -11.61 18.40
N TRP A 28 9.52 -12.16 18.46
CA TRP A 28 10.39 -12.30 17.29
C TRP A 28 9.76 -13.21 16.23
N MET A 29 9.23 -14.38 16.62
CA MET A 29 8.53 -15.28 15.70
C MET A 29 7.30 -14.62 15.05
N LEU A 30 6.54 -13.82 15.81
CA LEU A 30 5.41 -13.06 15.28
C LEU A 30 5.87 -12.04 14.21
N CYS A 31 6.95 -11.30 14.48
CA CYS A 31 7.50 -10.36 13.51
C CYS A 31 7.94 -11.05 12.22
N GLU A 32 8.54 -12.23 12.33
CA GLU A 32 9.01 -13.00 11.18
C GLU A 32 7.85 -13.56 10.34
N MET A 33 6.81 -14.08 10.99
CA MET A 33 5.58 -14.49 10.29
C MET A 33 4.94 -13.33 9.52
N LEU A 34 4.89 -12.13 10.10
CA LEU A 34 4.36 -10.96 9.41
C LEU A 34 5.19 -10.62 8.16
N ARG A 35 6.52 -10.65 8.28
CA ARG A 35 7.44 -10.41 7.15
C ARG A 35 7.22 -11.39 6.00
N MET A 36 7.02 -12.68 6.28
CA MET A 36 6.74 -13.68 5.25
C MET A 36 5.50 -13.36 4.40
N THR A 37 4.46 -12.75 4.99
CA THR A 37 3.23 -12.38 4.27
C THR A 37 3.33 -11.07 3.46
N THR A 38 4.41 -10.31 3.64
CA THR A 38 4.54 -8.94 3.10
C THR A 38 4.52 -8.92 1.58
N GLY A 39 5.21 -9.87 0.94
CA GLY A 39 5.27 -9.95 -0.52
C GLY A 39 3.89 -10.14 -1.16
N SER A 40 3.01 -10.91 -0.50
CA SER A 40 1.63 -11.10 -0.94
C SER A 40 0.81 -9.81 -0.76
N LYS A 41 0.91 -9.16 0.40
CA LYS A 41 0.20 -7.88 0.66
C LYS A 41 0.61 -6.77 -0.31
N VAL A 42 1.90 -6.65 -0.61
CA VAL A 42 2.42 -5.71 -1.63
C VAL A 42 1.86 -6.06 -3.01
N SER A 43 1.82 -7.34 -3.39
CA SER A 43 1.23 -7.78 -4.66
C SER A 43 -0.23 -7.40 -4.78
N THR A 44 -1.03 -7.63 -3.72
CA THR A 44 -2.44 -7.22 -3.69
C THR A 44 -2.57 -5.70 -3.88
N ARG A 45 -1.75 -4.90 -3.19
CA ARG A 45 -1.81 -3.44 -3.30
C ARG A 45 -1.35 -2.93 -4.67
N ASN A 46 -0.38 -3.58 -5.30
CA ASN A 46 0.02 -3.27 -6.68
C ASN A 46 -1.10 -3.59 -7.69
N ALA A 47 -1.77 -4.74 -7.52
CA ALA A 47 -2.95 -5.08 -8.32
C ALA A 47 -4.08 -4.07 -8.12
N THR A 48 -4.28 -3.60 -6.88
CA THR A 48 -5.22 -2.51 -6.59
C THR A 48 -4.86 -1.22 -7.34
N ALA A 49 -3.59 -0.80 -7.32
CA ALA A 49 -3.13 0.36 -8.09
C ALA A 49 -3.36 0.18 -9.60
N GLN A 50 -3.13 -1.03 -10.13
CA GLN A 50 -3.41 -1.35 -11.53
C GLN A 50 -4.91 -1.24 -11.87
N THR A 51 -5.80 -1.70 -11.00
CA THR A 51 -7.25 -1.56 -11.18
C THR A 51 -7.66 -0.09 -11.24
N PHE A 52 -7.13 0.74 -10.34
CA PHE A 52 -7.37 2.18 -10.37
C PHE A 52 -6.87 2.83 -11.67
N LEU A 53 -5.68 2.46 -12.13
CA LEU A 53 -5.16 2.95 -13.42
C LEU A 53 -6.14 2.67 -14.56
N LYS A 54 -6.60 1.42 -14.69
CA LYS A 54 -7.49 1.02 -15.78
C LYS A 54 -8.83 1.72 -15.71
N ALA A 55 -9.42 1.78 -14.53
CA ALA A 55 -10.77 2.30 -14.37
C ALA A 55 -10.82 3.83 -14.53
N VAL A 56 -9.85 4.55 -13.96
CA VAL A 56 -9.75 6.00 -14.13
C VAL A 56 -9.42 6.33 -15.59
N SER A 57 -8.58 5.55 -16.27
CA SER A 57 -8.33 5.73 -17.72
C SER A 57 -9.62 5.60 -18.53
N ALA A 58 -10.37 4.51 -18.34
CA ALA A 58 -11.62 4.27 -19.07
C ALA A 58 -12.64 5.39 -18.83
N GLN A 59 -12.77 5.84 -17.59
CA GLN A 59 -13.69 6.92 -17.27
C GLN A 59 -13.28 8.27 -17.87
N VAL A 60 -11.99 8.63 -17.80
CA VAL A 60 -11.50 9.86 -18.44
C VAL A 60 -11.73 9.79 -19.95
N GLU A 61 -11.48 8.63 -20.57
CA GLU A 61 -11.77 8.40 -22.00
C GLU A 61 -13.26 8.58 -22.31
N ASP A 62 -14.16 7.99 -21.51
CA ASP A 62 -15.61 8.11 -21.71
C ASP A 62 -16.09 9.56 -21.57
N VAL A 63 -15.69 10.26 -20.51
CA VAL A 63 -16.07 11.67 -20.27
C VAL A 63 -15.61 12.57 -21.41
N TYR A 64 -14.37 12.41 -21.88
CA TYR A 64 -13.86 13.23 -22.99
C TYR A 64 -14.55 12.89 -24.30
N LYS A 65 -14.83 11.62 -24.55
CA LYS A 65 -15.55 11.15 -25.73
C LYS A 65 -16.99 11.67 -25.77
N GLU A 66 -17.72 11.61 -24.66
CA GLU A 66 -19.09 12.14 -24.54
C GLU A 66 -19.14 13.65 -24.79
N ASN A 67 -18.14 14.38 -24.32
CA ASN A 67 -18.02 15.82 -24.52
C ASN A 67 -17.46 16.21 -25.90
N GLY A 68 -17.12 15.25 -26.77
CA GLY A 68 -16.51 15.51 -28.07
C GLY A 68 -15.14 16.19 -27.99
N LYS A 69 -14.43 16.05 -26.86
CA LYS A 69 -13.12 16.64 -26.59
C LYS A 69 -12.02 15.58 -26.70
N LYS A 70 -10.78 16.02 -26.89
CA LYS A 70 -9.60 15.15 -26.80
C LYS A 70 -8.96 15.29 -25.44
N ILE A 71 -8.54 14.17 -24.85
CA ILE A 71 -7.72 14.18 -23.64
C ILE A 71 -6.44 14.95 -23.98
N PRO A 72 -6.04 15.96 -23.20
CA PRO A 72 -4.90 16.77 -23.60
C PRO A 72 -3.61 15.99 -23.37
N ALA A 73 -2.73 16.08 -24.36
CA ALA A 73 -1.48 15.30 -24.43
C ALA A 73 -0.23 16.17 -24.23
N ASP A 74 -0.41 17.48 -24.08
CA ASP A 74 0.65 18.48 -23.93
C ASP A 74 1.13 18.66 -22.49
N LYS A 75 0.46 18.02 -21.52
CA LYS A 75 0.81 18.14 -20.10
C LYS A 75 0.54 16.87 -19.29
N GLU A 76 1.13 16.84 -18.10
CA GLU A 76 0.96 15.78 -17.11
C GLU A 76 -0.15 16.16 -16.12
N TYR A 77 -0.95 15.17 -15.71
CA TYR A 77 -2.05 15.35 -14.76
C TYR A 77 -2.01 14.28 -13.69
N ILE A 78 -2.61 14.61 -12.56
CA ILE A 78 -2.82 13.68 -11.45
C ILE A 78 -4.29 13.69 -11.12
N VAL A 79 -4.92 12.53 -11.23
CA VAL A 79 -6.26 12.26 -10.72
C VAL A 79 -6.11 11.55 -9.39
N ARG A 80 -6.80 12.03 -8.36
CA ARG A 80 -6.80 11.44 -7.02
C ARG A 80 -8.19 10.94 -6.67
N GLY A 81 -8.27 10.08 -5.68
CA GLY A 81 -9.54 9.74 -5.10
C GLY A 81 -9.47 8.78 -3.93
N ARG A 82 -10.65 8.42 -3.45
CA ARG A 82 -10.86 7.56 -2.29
C ARG A 82 -12.00 6.59 -2.54
N GLY A 83 -11.71 5.30 -2.41
CA GLY A 83 -12.63 4.22 -2.78
C GLY A 83 -13.04 4.35 -4.24
N ASN A 84 -14.34 4.39 -4.48
CA ASN A 84 -14.93 4.62 -5.79
C ASN A 84 -15.02 6.10 -6.19
N VAL A 85 -14.66 7.06 -5.34
CA VAL A 85 -14.88 8.49 -5.64
C VAL A 85 -13.59 9.14 -6.14
N ASN A 86 -13.67 9.85 -7.25
CA ASN A 86 -12.60 10.73 -7.75
C ASN A 86 -12.69 12.12 -7.11
N GLU A 87 -11.55 12.74 -6.86
CA GLU A 87 -11.48 14.16 -6.51
C GLU A 87 -11.55 15.02 -7.78
N PRO A 88 -12.21 16.19 -7.72
CA PRO A 88 -12.18 17.15 -8.80
C PRO A 88 -10.76 17.51 -9.21
N CYS A 89 -10.49 17.50 -10.51
CA CYS A 89 -9.21 17.88 -11.10
C CYS A 89 -9.45 18.38 -12.53
N GLU A 90 -8.39 18.83 -13.21
CA GLU A 90 -8.52 19.40 -14.55
C GLU A 90 -9.16 18.46 -15.60
N LEU A 91 -9.04 17.13 -15.41
CA LEU A 91 -9.68 16.16 -16.31
C LEU A 91 -11.12 15.82 -15.89
N LEU A 92 -11.49 16.06 -14.63
CA LEU A 92 -12.76 15.67 -14.02
C LEU A 92 -13.22 16.81 -13.10
N ASP A 93 -13.94 17.79 -13.65
CA ASP A 93 -14.34 19.00 -12.91
C ASP A 93 -15.27 18.70 -11.73
N GLU A 94 -16.05 17.62 -11.83
CA GLU A 94 -16.94 17.15 -10.77
C GLU A 94 -16.47 15.80 -10.23
N SER A 95 -16.65 15.61 -8.91
CA SER A 95 -16.39 14.35 -8.25
C SER A 95 -17.34 13.28 -8.79
N MET A 96 -16.78 12.23 -9.39
CA MET A 96 -17.54 11.15 -10.01
C MET A 96 -17.32 9.82 -9.27
N THR A 97 -18.33 8.93 -9.34
CA THR A 97 -18.30 7.60 -8.72
C THR A 97 -17.93 6.54 -9.75
N ASN A 98 -17.06 5.62 -9.35
CA ASN A 98 -16.58 4.52 -10.18
C ASN A 98 -17.13 3.17 -9.71
N GLN A 99 -17.43 2.25 -10.63
CA GLN A 99 -18.16 1.01 -10.29
C GLN A 99 -17.27 -0.21 -9.93
N TYR A 100 -15.99 -0.03 -9.60
CA TYR A 100 -15.07 -1.17 -9.49
C TYR A 100 -14.73 -1.63 -8.06
N ILE A 101 -14.82 -0.77 -7.02
CA ILE A 101 -14.52 -1.11 -5.60
C ILE A 101 -15.36 -0.23 -4.65
N ASP A 102 -16.07 -0.86 -3.69
CA ASP A 102 -16.85 -0.16 -2.63
C ASP A 102 -16.04 0.10 -1.33
N ASP A 103 -14.73 -0.17 -1.34
CA ASP A 103 -13.86 0.04 -0.19
C ASP A 103 -13.41 1.52 -0.09
N HIS A 104 -14.16 2.31 0.68
CA HIS A 104 -13.83 3.70 1.01
C HIS A 104 -12.59 3.87 1.91
N SER A 105 -11.87 2.80 2.29
CA SER A 105 -10.62 2.90 3.05
C SER A 105 -9.38 3.10 2.18
N ILE A 106 -9.49 2.93 0.86
CA ILE A 106 -8.36 3.01 -0.06
C ILE A 106 -8.26 4.37 -0.72
N TYR A 107 -7.15 5.05 -0.52
CA TYR A 107 -6.74 6.22 -1.28
C TYR A 107 -5.95 5.78 -2.50
N TRP A 108 -6.12 6.48 -3.59
CA TRP A 108 -5.45 6.17 -4.84
C TRP A 108 -5.11 7.44 -5.61
N VAL A 109 -4.10 7.31 -6.47
CA VAL A 109 -3.62 8.37 -7.35
C VAL A 109 -3.30 7.75 -8.71
N VAL A 110 -3.71 8.38 -9.80
CA VAL A 110 -3.39 7.98 -11.17
C VAL A 110 -2.77 9.16 -11.90
N LYS A 111 -1.59 8.93 -12.48
CA LYS A 111 -0.87 9.92 -13.28
C LYS A 111 -1.14 9.71 -14.76
N PHE A 112 -1.48 10.79 -15.44
CA PHE A 112 -1.60 10.86 -16.88
C PHE A 112 -0.42 11.62 -17.48
N LYS A 113 0.08 11.11 -18.60
CA LYS A 113 1.13 11.70 -19.42
C LYS A 113 0.85 11.41 -20.88
N ASP A 114 1.08 12.38 -21.76
CA ASP A 114 0.84 12.25 -23.20
C ASP A 114 -0.57 11.74 -23.54
N GLY A 115 -1.56 12.18 -22.76
CA GLY A 115 -2.97 11.83 -22.92
C GLY A 115 -3.34 10.41 -22.47
N LYS A 116 -2.46 9.70 -21.75
CA LYS A 116 -2.68 8.32 -21.29
C LYS A 116 -2.32 8.15 -19.82
N ALA A 117 -3.06 7.29 -19.12
CA ALA A 117 -2.69 6.88 -17.76
C ALA A 117 -1.40 6.04 -17.82
N CYS A 118 -0.41 6.41 -16.99
CA CYS A 118 0.94 5.82 -17.05
C CYS A 118 1.40 5.22 -15.71
N GLU A 119 1.00 5.80 -14.58
CA GLU A 119 1.37 5.32 -13.25
C GLU A 119 0.19 5.40 -12.30
N ALA A 120 0.14 4.52 -11.31
CA ALA A 120 -0.84 4.57 -10.25
C ALA A 120 -0.26 4.14 -8.91
N TRP A 121 -0.81 4.74 -7.85
CA TRP A 121 -0.48 4.46 -6.46
C TRP A 121 -1.76 4.14 -5.69
N SER A 122 -1.67 3.27 -4.68
CA SER A 122 -2.78 3.01 -3.76
C SER A 122 -2.32 2.75 -2.33
N ALA A 123 -3.07 3.22 -1.33
CA ALA A 123 -2.73 3.07 0.08
C ALA A 123 -3.97 3.13 1.00
N LYS A 124 -3.86 2.59 2.23
CA LYS A 124 -4.89 2.73 3.28
C LYS A 124 -4.84 4.08 4.02
N ARG A 125 -4.13 5.06 3.46
CA ARG A 125 -3.94 6.41 4.01
C ARG A 125 -3.77 7.41 2.87
N PRO A 126 -3.99 8.71 3.10
CA PRO A 126 -3.66 9.73 2.12
C PRO A 126 -2.22 9.58 1.60
N ILE A 127 -2.07 9.67 0.27
CA ILE A 127 -0.80 9.56 -0.44
C ILE A 127 -0.23 10.96 -0.61
N LYS A 128 1.01 11.17 -0.16
CA LYS A 128 1.69 12.46 -0.27
C LYS A 128 2.36 12.60 -1.62
N ASP A 129 2.54 13.84 -2.07
CA ASP A 129 3.18 14.16 -3.35
C ASP A 129 4.63 13.68 -3.39
N SER A 130 5.32 13.70 -2.25
CA SER A 130 6.68 13.15 -2.09
C SER A 130 6.75 11.63 -2.34
N GLU A 131 5.62 10.93 -2.35
CA GLU A 131 5.51 9.49 -2.58
C GLU A 131 5.13 9.18 -4.04
N LEU A 132 4.93 10.18 -4.89
CA LEU A 132 4.57 9.99 -6.30
C LEU A 132 5.81 9.79 -7.16
N ARG A 133 6.46 8.65 -6.95
CA ARG A 133 7.64 8.22 -7.71
C ARG A 133 7.56 6.74 -8.05
N TYR A 134 8.50 6.31 -8.87
CA TYR A 134 8.74 4.90 -9.12
C TYR A 134 9.09 4.14 -7.85
N TYR A 135 8.51 2.94 -7.72
CA TYR A 135 8.88 1.96 -6.72
C TYR A 135 9.09 0.59 -7.37
N SER A 136 10.19 -0.08 -7.02
CA SER A 136 10.32 -1.50 -7.32
C SER A 136 9.53 -2.33 -6.30
N ARG A 137 9.11 -3.54 -6.67
CA ARG A 137 8.43 -4.46 -5.74
C ARG A 137 9.30 -4.79 -4.53
N SER A 138 10.61 -5.01 -4.73
CA SER A 138 11.56 -5.30 -3.66
C SER A 138 11.70 -4.13 -2.68
N GLU A 139 11.70 -2.90 -3.19
CA GLU A 139 11.71 -1.69 -2.35
C GLU A 139 10.45 -1.61 -1.47
N LEU A 140 9.26 -1.83 -2.04
CA LEU A 140 8.00 -1.81 -1.27
C LEU A 140 7.98 -2.88 -0.18
N ILE A 141 8.51 -4.08 -0.46
CA ILE A 141 8.64 -5.15 0.52
C ILE A 141 9.63 -4.76 1.62
N ALA A 142 10.80 -4.24 1.24
CA ALA A 142 11.83 -3.81 2.19
C ALA A 142 11.32 -2.72 3.13
N GLU A 143 10.64 -1.69 2.59
CA GLU A 143 10.07 -0.61 3.37
C GLU A 143 8.98 -1.12 4.33
N SER A 144 8.12 -2.02 3.86
CA SER A 144 7.07 -2.62 4.68
C SER A 144 7.64 -3.51 5.80
N ASN A 145 8.77 -4.17 5.56
CA ASN A 145 9.44 -5.03 6.54
C ASN A 145 10.15 -4.26 7.66
N LYS A 146 10.37 -2.94 7.51
CA LYS A 146 10.86 -2.07 8.61
C LYS A 146 9.83 -1.93 9.74
N HIS A 147 8.55 -2.10 9.43
CA HIS A 147 7.45 -1.90 10.37
C HIS A 147 6.43 -3.06 10.32
N PRO A 148 6.82 -4.30 10.71
CA PRO A 148 6.00 -5.50 10.53
C PRO A 148 4.60 -5.39 11.15
N LEU A 149 4.49 -4.78 12.33
CA LEU A 149 3.21 -4.57 13.04
C LEU A 149 2.32 -3.47 12.43
N ARG A 150 2.83 -2.64 11.52
CA ARG A 150 2.11 -1.52 10.90
C ARG A 150 1.95 -1.66 9.38
N GLN A 151 2.34 -2.81 8.84
CA GLN A 151 2.35 -3.07 7.39
C GLN A 151 1.05 -2.69 6.70
N GLU A 152 -0.11 -3.10 7.24
CA GLU A 152 -1.38 -2.83 6.57
C GLU A 152 -1.65 -1.34 6.30
N LYS A 153 -1.20 -0.47 7.21
CA LYS A 153 -1.39 0.98 7.09
C LYS A 153 -0.33 1.66 6.24
N LEU A 154 0.86 1.06 6.15
CA LEU A 154 2.04 1.68 5.54
C LEU A 154 2.34 1.18 4.13
N ILE A 155 1.83 0.00 3.75
CA ILE A 155 2.02 -0.55 2.41
C ILE A 155 1.41 0.42 1.38
N LEU A 156 2.31 0.92 0.53
CA LEU A 156 2.00 1.59 -0.72
C LEU A 156 1.98 0.55 -1.83
N GLY A 157 0.95 0.55 -2.65
CA GLY A 157 0.93 -0.16 -3.92
C GLY A 157 1.31 0.77 -5.04
N TYR A 158 2.04 0.25 -6.00
CA TYR A 158 2.49 1.00 -7.17
C TYR A 158 2.36 0.14 -8.43
N PHE A 159 1.97 0.78 -9.53
CA PHE A 159 1.92 0.18 -10.84
C PHE A 159 2.34 1.20 -11.90
N SER A 160 3.13 0.75 -12.88
CA SER A 160 3.55 1.54 -14.04
C SER A 160 3.19 0.80 -15.32
N ALA A 161 2.55 1.48 -16.26
CA ALA A 161 2.19 0.94 -17.56
C ALA A 161 3.42 0.64 -18.43
N ALA A 162 4.52 1.40 -18.25
CA ALA A 162 5.77 1.20 -19.00
C ALA A 162 6.53 -0.05 -18.54
N GLU A 163 6.51 -0.33 -17.24
CA GLU A 163 7.25 -1.44 -16.60
C GLU A 163 6.40 -2.70 -16.47
N GLY A 164 5.09 -2.60 -16.75
CA GLY A 164 4.13 -3.67 -16.55
C GLY A 164 3.90 -4.00 -15.08
N SER A 165 3.19 -5.10 -14.80
CA SER A 165 3.20 -5.64 -13.45
C SER A 165 4.62 -6.12 -13.19
N THR A 166 5.37 -5.42 -12.34
CA THR A 166 6.65 -5.89 -11.79
C THR A 166 6.43 -7.13 -10.93
N ALA A 167 6.09 -8.23 -11.59
CA ALA A 167 6.01 -9.57 -11.08
C ALA A 167 7.16 -10.36 -11.70
N PRO A 168 8.32 -10.44 -11.04
CA PRO A 168 9.03 -11.70 -11.01
C PRO A 168 8.37 -12.56 -9.92
N ASN A 169 8.07 -13.80 -10.29
CA ASN A 169 7.66 -14.89 -9.40
C ASN A 169 8.52 -14.95 -8.13
#